data_AF-A0A9E1SZ18-F1
#
_entry.id   AF-A0A9E1SZ18-F1
#
_cell.length_a   1.000
_cell.length_b   1.000
_cell.length_c   1.000
_cell.angle_alpha   90.00
_cell.angle_beta   90.00
_cell.angle_gamma   90.00
#
_symmetry.space_group_name_H-M   'P 1'
#
loop_
_entity.id
_entity.type
_entity.pdbx_description
1 polymer ?
#
loop_
_entity_poly.entity_id
_entity_poly.type
_entity_poly.pdbx_seq_one_letter_code
_entity_poly.pdbx_strand_id
1 'polypeptide(L)'
;MFKFLRKYSVWILSFGGTLLLIAFVAPDVIQRFAQEAGTSGTIQARVGNGETVGYKEWQKNQVEAQIIDDFFSNTITVDSPSHWFLLTREADIAGLTPPIQIPNDPNSIAQVNTIARQSGASGQTVLETFAHLQGVQRLMSMYRNAGKFSDRRLQKAADDYFSTAAVETVVIDATPQGNETFSNDAMQAQLDAWANTPAGEGDFGFGYQLPDRFKTEWLVIPSSSITTSAKQSPEFSTKEQRKFWRRNENDPRFPEVGSTTDIPEIVQNAYLETLTAQKRTEISRSAAEHLRNPRRGFNQQDGFIDLPDDWDAHQISYESLATTLQSEFSIALPEFGSISTWASTADASATPVIGTIVAVNQGERAVPFETLVDSAKEFAANGTFRIQERVSSPVIEDTSGDLVLFRLTETDAARAPHTLAEVQSQVEYDLGRIASWKKLQADASSIEQSARENGLLSSSVEYNTEVNAPRPVSLIETGIPSILSPTDRRPLMANAIGQQLALGAQIKNMATSIPSLEQNDRDLIQSIMDRADTLPLDVPIAALPVDKRIFVTESNENMALVLVRFTGTTPASTELAQEFVATTATAPALLPMLLSFDELGGLAEISNTFSFDALAERHNFERGNATVATEETEVN
;
A
#
# COMPACT_ATOMS: atom_id res chain seq x y z
N MET A 1 65.58 -12.50 -45.52
CA MET A 1 64.75 -11.74 -44.55
C MET A 1 65.29 -10.34 -44.21
N PHE A 2 66.61 -10.13 -44.11
CA PHE A 2 67.20 -8.81 -43.77
C PHE A 2 67.17 -7.71 -44.86
N LYS A 3 66.79 -8.02 -46.11
CA LYS A 3 66.62 -7.01 -47.18
C LYS A 3 65.23 -6.36 -47.20
N PHE A 4 64.19 -7.07 -46.77
CA PHE A 4 62.80 -6.56 -46.74
C PHE A 4 62.61 -5.54 -45.61
N LEU A 5 63.15 -5.86 -44.42
CA LEU A 5 63.18 -4.94 -43.27
C LEU A 5 63.98 -3.66 -43.55
N ARG A 6 65.01 -3.69 -44.40
CA ARG A 6 65.79 -2.50 -44.76
C ARG A 6 65.12 -1.62 -45.81
N LYS A 7 64.26 -2.20 -46.67
CA LYS A 7 63.54 -1.45 -47.72
C LYS A 7 62.32 -0.70 -47.18
N TYR A 8 61.69 -1.23 -46.14
CA TYR A 8 60.50 -0.64 -45.53
C TYR A 8 60.72 -0.12 -44.11
N SER A 9 61.97 -0.05 -43.61
CA SER A 9 62.25 0.43 -42.25
C SER A 9 61.71 1.83 -42.00
N VAL A 10 61.79 2.74 -42.99
CA VAL A 10 61.27 4.11 -42.85
C VAL A 10 59.75 4.14 -42.81
N TRP A 11 59.07 3.29 -43.59
CA TRP A 11 57.61 3.20 -43.59
C TRP A 11 57.07 2.51 -42.33
N ILE A 12 57.73 1.44 -41.87
CA ILE A 12 57.36 0.74 -40.65
C ILE A 12 57.65 1.61 -39.42
N LEU A 13 58.75 2.38 -39.41
CA LEU A 13 59.05 3.31 -38.32
C LEU A 13 58.10 4.51 -38.33
N SER A 14 57.69 5.01 -39.49
CA SER A 14 56.76 6.14 -39.59
C SER A 14 55.32 5.72 -39.25
N PHE A 15 54.80 4.64 -39.85
CA PHE A 15 53.45 4.15 -39.57
C PHE A 15 53.35 3.51 -38.18
N GLY A 16 54.31 2.65 -37.84
CA GLY A 16 54.38 2.02 -36.53
C GLY A 16 54.64 3.05 -35.43
N GLY A 17 55.53 4.02 -35.65
CA GLY A 17 55.80 5.10 -34.71
C GLY A 17 54.58 6.00 -34.46
N THR A 18 53.82 6.35 -35.51
CA THR A 18 52.60 7.17 -35.37
C THR A 18 51.49 6.39 -34.66
N LEU A 19 51.33 5.10 -34.96
CA LEU A 19 50.32 4.25 -34.32
C LEU A 19 50.65 3.99 -32.84
N LEU A 20 51.94 3.86 -32.52
CA LEU A 20 52.43 3.74 -31.14
C LEU A 20 52.28 5.07 -30.37
N LEU A 21 52.46 6.21 -31.04
CA LEU A 21 52.26 7.53 -30.45
C LEU A 21 50.75 7.79 -30.19
N ILE A 22 49.86 7.38 -31.09
CA ILE A 22 48.41 7.41 -30.86
C ILE A 22 48.02 6.48 -29.70
N ALA A 23 48.59 5.27 -29.63
CA ALA A 23 48.35 4.33 -28.54
C ALA A 23 48.84 4.85 -27.17
N PHE A 24 49.87 5.70 -27.14
CA PHE A 24 50.42 6.28 -25.90
C PHE A 24 49.74 7.60 -25.50
N VAL A 25 49.22 8.37 -26.46
CA VAL A 25 48.56 9.66 -26.21
C VAL A 25 47.09 9.49 -25.82
N ALA A 26 46.41 8.44 -26.29
CA ALA A 26 45.03 8.15 -25.92
C ALA A 26 44.74 6.64 -25.87
N PRO A 27 45.17 5.92 -24.81
CA PRO A 27 44.89 4.49 -24.62
C PRO A 27 43.38 4.18 -24.69
N ASP A 28 42.55 5.09 -24.17
CA ASP A 28 41.09 4.99 -24.13
C ASP A 28 40.45 4.99 -25.53
N VAL A 29 41.07 5.60 -26.54
CA VAL A 29 40.50 5.68 -27.90
C VAL A 29 40.60 4.33 -28.59
N ILE A 30 41.69 3.59 -28.41
CA ILE A 30 41.87 2.25 -28.99
C ILE A 30 40.96 1.23 -28.28
N GLN A 31 40.79 1.36 -26.96
CA GLN A 31 39.84 0.53 -26.21
C GLN A 31 38.39 0.81 -26.61
N ARG A 32 38.01 2.07 -26.83
CA ARG A 32 36.67 2.43 -27.34
C ARG A 32 36.43 1.92 -28.75
N PHE A 33 37.38 2.05 -29.68
CA PHE A 33 37.25 1.48 -31.03
C PHE A 33 37.21 -0.06 -31.03
N ALA A 34 37.94 -0.73 -30.13
CA ALA A 34 37.91 -2.18 -29.98
C ALA A 34 36.62 -2.69 -29.31
N GLN A 35 36.07 -1.94 -28.35
CA GLN A 35 34.76 -2.21 -27.74
C GLN A 35 33.62 -1.97 -28.74
N GLU A 36 33.65 -0.86 -29.49
CA GLU A 36 32.66 -0.55 -30.54
C GLU A 36 32.71 -1.57 -31.68
N ALA A 37 33.90 -2.02 -32.11
CA ALA A 37 34.04 -3.03 -33.16
C ALA A 37 33.60 -4.44 -32.71
N GLY A 38 33.69 -4.77 -31.42
CA GLY A 38 33.28 -6.06 -30.86
C GLY A 38 31.79 -6.18 -30.54
N THR A 39 31.09 -5.06 -30.28
CA THR A 39 29.68 -5.05 -29.87
C THR A 39 28.70 -4.64 -30.97
N SER A 40 29.16 -3.93 -32.02
CA SER A 40 28.29 -3.39 -33.08
C SER A 40 27.56 -4.44 -33.95
N GLY A 41 27.86 -5.74 -33.81
CA GLY A 41 27.17 -6.84 -34.49
C GLY A 41 26.26 -7.69 -33.60
N THR A 42 26.12 -7.34 -32.30
CA THR A 42 25.31 -8.13 -31.36
C THR A 42 23.83 -7.78 -31.48
N ILE A 43 22.99 -8.81 -31.63
CA ILE A 43 21.53 -8.69 -31.61
C ILE A 43 21.11 -8.68 -30.14
N GLN A 44 20.51 -7.58 -29.68
CA GLN A 44 20.10 -7.38 -28.30
C GLN A 44 18.65 -7.80 -28.06
N ALA A 45 17.79 -7.67 -29.08
CA ALA A 45 16.42 -8.17 -29.05
C ALA A 45 15.94 -8.54 -30.46
N ARG A 46 14.91 -9.38 -30.52
CA ARG A 46 14.12 -9.66 -31.72
C ARG A 46 12.67 -9.28 -31.46
N VAL A 47 12.01 -8.73 -32.48
CA VAL A 47 10.59 -8.35 -32.42
C VAL A 47 9.85 -8.66 -33.71
N GLY A 48 8.55 -8.86 -33.59
CA GLY A 48 7.59 -9.07 -34.66
C GLY A 48 7.94 -10.26 -35.52
N ASN A 49 8.06 -10.02 -36.83
CA ASN A 49 8.40 -11.04 -37.83
C ASN A 49 9.93 -11.24 -37.99
N GLY A 50 10.68 -11.16 -36.89
CA GLY A 50 12.13 -11.38 -36.87
C GLY A 50 13.00 -10.15 -37.10
N GLU A 51 12.48 -8.93 -36.87
CA GLU A 51 13.29 -7.70 -36.84
C GLU A 51 14.31 -7.78 -35.69
N THR A 52 15.53 -7.29 -35.92
CA THR A 52 16.62 -7.35 -34.92
C THR A 52 16.98 -5.97 -34.42
N VAL A 53 16.97 -5.79 -33.10
CA VAL A 53 17.45 -4.59 -32.43
C VAL A 53 18.94 -4.75 -32.16
N GLY A 54 19.75 -3.83 -32.69
CA GLY A 54 21.19 -3.83 -32.51
C GLY A 54 21.64 -3.12 -31.23
N TYR A 55 22.90 -3.31 -30.85
CA TYR A 55 23.49 -2.70 -29.64
C TYR A 55 23.31 -1.19 -29.52
N LYS A 56 23.53 -0.43 -30.60
CA LYS A 56 23.43 1.05 -30.57
C LYS A 56 22.02 1.55 -30.28
N GLU A 57 21.03 0.88 -30.86
CA GLU A 57 19.62 1.19 -30.65
C GLU A 57 19.21 0.83 -29.22
N TRP A 58 19.65 -0.32 -28.73
CA TRP A 58 19.41 -0.77 -27.36
C TRP A 58 20.04 0.17 -26.31
N GLN A 59 21.28 0.62 -26.51
CA GLN A 59 21.92 1.59 -25.62
C GLN A 59 21.15 2.90 -25.56
N LYS A 60 20.68 3.41 -26.70
CA LYS A 60 19.84 4.61 -26.72
C LYS A 60 18.56 4.38 -25.93
N ASN A 61 17.89 3.24 -26.14
CA ASN A 61 16.68 2.88 -25.39
C ASN A 61 16.91 2.76 -23.87
N GLN A 62 18.05 2.22 -23.42
CA GLN A 62 18.40 2.21 -21.99
C GLN A 62 18.53 3.61 -21.41
N VAL A 63 19.19 4.51 -22.13
CA VAL A 63 19.33 5.92 -21.71
C VAL A 63 17.97 6.61 -21.64
N GLU A 64 17.09 6.37 -22.62
CA GLU A 64 15.73 6.90 -22.58
C GLU A 64 14.92 6.36 -21.40
N ALA A 65 14.97 5.05 -21.16
CA ALA A 65 14.27 4.42 -20.03
C ALA A 65 14.75 4.97 -18.69
N GLN A 66 16.06 5.19 -18.52
CA GLN A 66 16.62 5.82 -17.34
C GLN A 66 16.12 7.26 -17.15
N ILE A 67 16.05 8.05 -18.22
CA ILE A 67 15.48 9.41 -18.15
C ILE A 67 14.01 9.35 -17.70
N ILE A 68 13.23 8.37 -18.17
CA ILE A 68 11.83 8.21 -17.76
C ILE A 68 11.74 7.85 -16.27
N ASP A 69 12.56 6.92 -15.79
CA ASP A 69 12.56 6.51 -14.39
C ASP A 69 12.95 7.67 -13.45
N ASP A 70 14.05 8.36 -13.74
CA ASP A 70 14.61 9.44 -12.91
C ASP A 70 13.70 10.69 -12.86
N PHE A 71 13.00 11.02 -13.95
CA PHE A 71 12.29 12.30 -14.10
C PHE A 71 10.78 12.19 -14.27
N PHE A 72 10.27 11.03 -14.69
CA PHE A 72 8.89 10.85 -15.14
C PHE A 72 8.19 9.62 -14.54
N SER A 73 8.76 8.99 -13.50
CA SER A 73 8.15 7.85 -12.78
C SER A 73 6.75 8.15 -12.24
N ASN A 74 6.44 9.41 -11.91
CA ASN A 74 5.09 9.85 -11.50
C ASN A 74 4.08 9.95 -12.67
N THR A 75 4.54 9.88 -13.92
CA THR A 75 3.71 10.07 -15.13
C THR A 75 3.43 8.74 -15.83
N ILE A 76 4.42 7.85 -15.87
CA ILE A 76 4.32 6.53 -16.47
C ILE A 76 5.21 5.56 -15.71
N THR A 77 4.68 4.37 -15.43
CA THR A 77 5.45 3.28 -14.82
C THR A 77 6.19 2.52 -15.91
N VAL A 78 7.51 2.40 -15.78
CA VAL A 78 8.37 1.65 -16.70
C VAL A 78 9.22 0.68 -15.89
N ASP A 79 8.92 -0.61 -15.97
CA ASP A 79 9.57 -1.62 -15.13
C ASP A 79 10.97 -2.00 -15.64
N SER A 80 11.24 -1.79 -16.92
CA SER A 80 12.53 -2.13 -17.53
C SER A 80 12.77 -1.38 -18.84
N PRO A 81 14.03 -1.32 -19.32
CA PRO A 81 14.34 -0.82 -20.66
C PRO A 81 13.59 -1.59 -21.76
N SER A 82 13.37 -2.90 -21.59
CA SER A 82 12.58 -3.70 -22.54
C SER A 82 11.12 -3.25 -22.59
N HIS A 83 10.55 -2.91 -21.43
CA HIS A 83 9.19 -2.37 -21.33
C HIS A 83 9.10 -1.01 -22.06
N TRP A 84 10.04 -0.09 -21.81
CA TRP A 84 10.08 1.20 -22.53
C TRP A 84 10.18 1.03 -24.05
N PHE A 85 11.05 0.12 -24.51
CA PHE A 85 11.22 -0.17 -25.93
C PHE A 85 9.91 -0.61 -26.60
N LEU A 86 9.16 -1.48 -25.95
CA LEU A 86 7.90 -1.98 -26.50
C LEU A 86 6.81 -0.91 -26.52
N LEU A 87 6.73 -0.07 -25.49
CA LEU A 87 5.79 1.06 -25.45
C LEU A 87 6.04 2.06 -26.58
N THR A 88 7.30 2.46 -26.77
CA THR A 88 7.68 3.40 -27.82
C THR A 88 7.46 2.82 -29.21
N ARG A 89 7.80 1.54 -29.39
CA ARG A 89 7.53 0.81 -30.64
C ARG A 89 6.04 0.76 -30.98
N GLU A 90 5.16 0.46 -30.03
CA GLU A 90 3.72 0.43 -30.26
C GLU A 90 3.19 1.81 -30.66
N ALA A 91 3.67 2.87 -30.00
CA ALA A 91 3.33 4.25 -30.34
C ALA A 91 3.83 4.65 -31.75
N ASP A 92 5.02 4.19 -32.14
CA ASP A 92 5.61 4.42 -33.46
C ASP A 92 4.84 3.68 -34.57
N ILE A 93 4.50 2.40 -34.36
CA ILE A 93 3.68 1.61 -35.28
C ILE A 93 2.30 2.24 -35.46
N ALA A 94 1.71 2.77 -34.39
CA ALA A 94 0.45 3.51 -34.43
C ALA A 94 0.57 4.91 -35.07
N GLY A 95 1.78 5.38 -35.38
CA GLY A 95 2.02 6.71 -35.96
C GLY A 95 1.70 7.86 -35.01
N LEU A 96 1.79 7.63 -33.70
CA LEU A 96 1.40 8.59 -32.66
C LEU A 96 2.56 9.45 -32.15
N THR A 97 3.80 8.99 -32.35
CA THR A 97 5.02 9.71 -32.00
C THR A 97 5.15 10.98 -32.85
N PRO A 98 5.13 12.17 -32.23
CA PRO A 98 5.31 13.43 -32.93
C PRO A 98 6.74 13.59 -33.46
N PRO A 99 6.95 14.46 -34.46
CA PRO A 99 8.30 14.89 -34.81
C PRO A 99 8.96 15.60 -33.63
N ILE A 100 10.28 15.46 -33.50
CA ILE A 100 11.07 16.13 -32.46
C ILE A 100 10.84 17.63 -32.55
N GLN A 101 10.30 18.21 -31.47
CA GLN A 101 10.08 19.65 -31.37
C GLN A 101 11.25 20.30 -30.64
N ILE A 102 11.90 21.26 -31.29
CA ILE A 102 12.93 22.07 -30.64
C ILE A 102 12.20 23.13 -29.80
N PRO A 103 12.42 23.17 -28.47
CA PRO A 103 11.74 24.14 -27.63
C PRO A 103 12.18 25.56 -27.96
N ASN A 104 11.21 26.48 -28.05
CA ASN A 104 11.46 27.89 -28.40
C ASN A 104 11.37 28.83 -27.19
N ASP A 105 10.90 28.34 -26.04
CA ASP A 105 10.76 29.13 -24.82
C ASP A 105 11.93 28.86 -23.84
N PRO A 106 12.38 29.88 -23.06
CA PRO A 106 13.53 29.74 -22.17
C PRO A 106 13.39 28.66 -21.08
N ASN A 107 12.17 28.37 -20.63
CA ASN A 107 11.93 27.45 -19.54
C ASN A 107 12.09 26.00 -20.00
N SER A 108 11.51 25.63 -21.14
CA SER A 108 11.66 24.31 -21.73
C SER A 108 13.11 24.03 -22.15
N ILE A 109 13.83 25.04 -22.65
CA ILE A 109 15.27 24.94 -22.96
C ILE A 109 16.08 24.67 -21.68
N ALA A 110 15.77 25.36 -20.57
CA ALA A 110 16.42 25.12 -19.29
C ALA A 110 16.13 23.71 -18.75
N GLN A 111 14.90 23.21 -18.92
CA GLN A 111 14.51 21.86 -18.52
C GLN A 111 15.28 20.78 -19.28
N VAL A 112 15.35 20.87 -20.62
CA VAL A 112 16.13 19.93 -21.45
C VAL A 112 17.61 19.93 -21.05
N ASN A 113 18.19 21.12 -20.82
CA ASN A 113 19.58 21.24 -20.38
C ASN A 113 19.82 20.66 -18.98
N THR A 114 18.84 20.76 -18.09
CA THR A 114 18.93 20.22 -16.73
C THR A 114 18.90 18.70 -16.76
N ILE A 115 17.93 18.12 -17.47
CA ILE A 115 17.82 16.66 -17.64
C ILE A 115 19.07 16.12 -18.33
N ALA A 116 19.53 16.73 -19.43
CA ALA A 116 20.75 16.28 -20.13
C ALA A 116 22.00 16.29 -19.23
N ARG A 117 22.13 17.27 -18.33
CA ARG A 117 23.25 17.32 -17.37
C ARG A 117 23.15 16.25 -16.28
N GLN A 118 21.95 15.97 -15.81
CA GLN A 118 21.71 15.05 -14.70
C GLN A 118 21.71 13.59 -15.16
N SER A 119 21.13 13.28 -16.33
CA SER A 119 21.15 11.93 -16.91
C SER A 119 22.44 11.60 -17.65
N GLY A 120 23.30 12.60 -17.91
CA GLY A 120 24.50 12.44 -18.74
C GLY A 120 24.21 12.22 -20.24
N ALA A 121 22.93 12.30 -20.65
CA ALA A 121 22.51 12.10 -22.03
C ALA A 121 22.73 13.36 -22.89
N SER A 122 22.75 13.17 -24.22
CA SER A 122 22.77 14.30 -25.14
C SER A 122 21.44 15.05 -25.12
N GLY A 123 21.45 16.38 -25.32
CA GLY A 123 20.21 17.16 -25.43
C GLY A 123 19.28 16.67 -26.55
N GLN A 124 19.84 16.09 -27.63
CA GLN A 124 19.04 15.46 -28.68
C GLN A 124 18.32 14.20 -28.16
N THR A 125 19.00 13.36 -27.40
CA THR A 125 18.40 12.16 -26.78
C THR A 125 17.25 12.53 -25.87
N VAL A 126 17.39 13.59 -25.05
CA VAL A 126 16.30 14.09 -24.18
C VAL A 126 15.08 14.53 -25.01
N LEU A 127 15.29 15.23 -26.12
CA LEU A 127 14.21 15.66 -27.01
C LEU A 127 13.52 14.47 -27.71
N GLU A 128 14.28 13.43 -28.06
CA GLU A 128 13.76 12.16 -28.58
C GLU A 128 12.93 11.43 -27.52
N THR A 129 13.41 11.35 -26.27
CA THR A 129 12.65 10.80 -25.14
C THR A 129 11.32 11.53 -24.95
N PHE A 130 11.30 12.86 -25.08
CA PHE A 130 10.06 13.63 -24.98
C PHE A 130 9.08 13.33 -26.11
N ALA A 131 9.56 13.17 -27.34
CA ALA A 131 8.71 12.78 -28.46
C ALA A 131 8.10 11.39 -28.23
N HIS A 132 8.92 10.41 -27.84
CA HIS A 132 8.46 9.07 -27.50
C HIS A 132 7.46 9.06 -26.33
N LEU A 133 7.74 9.80 -25.25
CA LEU A 133 6.81 9.94 -24.11
C LEU A 133 5.46 10.52 -24.55
N GLN A 134 5.46 11.56 -25.37
CA GLN A 134 4.22 12.11 -25.94
C GLN A 134 3.49 11.09 -26.83
N GLY A 135 4.23 10.29 -27.60
CA GLY A 135 3.67 9.21 -28.41
C GLY A 135 2.96 8.16 -27.54
N VAL A 136 3.63 7.68 -26.50
CA VAL A 136 3.07 6.71 -25.54
C VAL A 136 1.85 7.28 -24.81
N GLN A 137 1.92 8.54 -24.35
CA GLN A 137 0.76 9.20 -23.73
C GLN A 137 -0.45 9.31 -24.67
N ARG A 138 -0.21 9.59 -25.96
CA ARG A 138 -1.26 9.61 -26.98
C ARG A 138 -1.82 8.22 -27.24
N LEU A 139 -0.98 7.19 -27.28
CA LEU A 139 -1.40 5.80 -27.42
C LEU A 139 -2.33 5.40 -26.27
N MET A 140 -1.89 5.61 -25.03
CA MET A 140 -2.71 5.33 -23.85
C MET A 140 -4.00 6.15 -23.84
N SER A 141 -3.93 7.44 -24.20
CA SER A 141 -5.11 8.30 -24.31
C SER A 141 -6.06 7.84 -25.41
N MET A 142 -5.54 7.34 -26.53
CA MET A 142 -6.36 6.81 -27.63
C MET A 142 -7.09 5.56 -27.17
N TYR A 143 -6.41 4.63 -26.50
CA TYR A 143 -7.06 3.43 -25.94
C TYR A 143 -8.15 3.79 -24.91
N ARG A 144 -7.87 4.75 -24.01
CA ARG A 144 -8.86 5.24 -23.03
C ARG A 144 -10.09 5.92 -23.67
N ASN A 145 -9.93 6.50 -24.87
CA ASN A 145 -10.98 7.25 -25.57
C ASN A 145 -11.44 6.61 -26.89
N ALA A 146 -11.06 5.35 -27.16
CA ALA A 146 -11.34 4.69 -28.43
C ALA A 146 -12.83 4.39 -28.64
N GLY A 147 -13.59 4.30 -27.53
CA GLY A 147 -15.02 4.03 -27.54
C GLY A 147 -15.81 5.12 -28.27
N LYS A 148 -16.23 4.84 -29.50
CA LYS A 148 -17.25 5.63 -30.19
C LYS A 148 -18.62 5.12 -29.79
N PHE A 149 -19.30 5.86 -28.92
CA PHE A 149 -20.65 5.52 -28.45
C PHE A 149 -21.71 6.32 -29.20
N SER A 150 -22.86 5.70 -29.45
CA SER A 150 -24.02 6.42 -30.00
C SER A 150 -24.68 7.30 -28.94
N ASP A 151 -25.33 8.39 -29.34
CA ASP A 151 -26.05 9.29 -28.41
C ASP A 151 -27.06 8.54 -27.55
N ARG A 152 -27.79 7.56 -28.12
CA ARG A 152 -28.73 6.72 -27.37
C ARG A 152 -28.04 5.90 -26.29
N ARG A 153 -26.85 5.39 -26.58
CA ARG A 153 -26.08 4.61 -25.63
C ARG A 153 -25.54 5.49 -24.51
N LEU A 154 -25.08 6.70 -24.83
CA LEU A 154 -24.61 7.67 -23.85
C LEU A 154 -25.73 8.18 -22.95
N GLN A 155 -26.92 8.41 -23.52
CA GLN A 155 -28.11 8.78 -22.76
C GLN A 155 -28.52 7.64 -21.81
N LYS A 156 -28.59 6.40 -22.31
CA LYS A 156 -28.87 5.23 -21.48
C LYS A 156 -27.83 5.07 -20.35
N ALA A 157 -26.54 5.27 -20.65
CA ALA A 157 -25.49 5.19 -19.63
C ALA A 157 -25.62 6.29 -18.56
N ALA A 158 -26.03 7.51 -18.94
CA ALA A 158 -26.30 8.57 -18.00
C ALA A 158 -27.48 8.22 -17.07
N ASP A 159 -28.55 7.67 -17.65
CA ASP A 159 -29.72 7.20 -16.90
C ASP A 159 -29.33 6.06 -15.96
N ASP A 160 -28.62 5.04 -16.45
CA ASP A 160 -28.20 3.88 -15.67
C ASP A 160 -27.26 4.31 -14.51
N TYR A 161 -26.26 5.15 -14.76
CA TYR A 161 -25.25 5.51 -13.75
C TYR A 161 -25.71 6.56 -12.72
N PHE A 162 -26.50 7.56 -13.14
CA PHE A 162 -26.77 8.75 -12.33
C PHE A 162 -28.22 8.90 -11.88
N SER A 163 -29.12 8.04 -12.32
CA SER A 163 -30.44 7.94 -11.68
C SER A 163 -30.27 7.49 -10.24
N THR A 164 -31.14 7.97 -9.37
CA THR A 164 -31.12 7.62 -7.96
C THR A 164 -32.48 7.10 -7.51
N ALA A 165 -32.47 6.11 -6.63
CA ALA A 165 -33.65 5.66 -5.91
C ALA A 165 -33.47 5.94 -4.41
N ALA A 166 -34.38 6.69 -3.80
CA ALA A 166 -34.38 6.88 -2.36
C ALA A 166 -35.03 5.67 -1.70
N VAL A 167 -34.26 4.91 -0.93
CA VAL A 167 -34.67 3.66 -0.31
C VAL A 167 -34.46 3.68 1.19
N GLU A 168 -35.41 3.08 1.91
CA GLU A 168 -35.15 2.54 3.24
C GLU A 168 -34.84 1.05 3.10
N THR A 169 -33.94 0.55 3.94
CA THR A 169 -33.53 -0.84 3.88
C THR A 169 -33.55 -1.49 5.25
N VAL A 170 -33.84 -2.78 5.29
CA VAL A 170 -33.53 -3.66 6.42
C VAL A 170 -32.61 -4.75 5.87
N VAL A 171 -31.42 -4.86 6.43
CA VAL A 171 -30.44 -5.89 6.06
C VAL A 171 -30.61 -7.07 7.02
N ILE A 172 -30.72 -8.27 6.47
CA ILE A 172 -30.87 -9.52 7.22
C ILE A 172 -29.71 -10.44 6.82
N ASP A 173 -28.68 -10.49 7.66
CA ASP A 173 -27.48 -11.27 7.42
C ASP A 173 -27.69 -12.76 7.68
N ALA A 174 -26.96 -13.60 6.94
CA ALA A 174 -26.88 -15.02 7.22
C ALA A 174 -26.03 -15.29 8.47
N THR A 175 -26.60 -15.10 9.66
CA THR A 175 -25.95 -15.41 10.93
C THR A 175 -26.14 -16.90 11.31
N PRO A 176 -25.06 -17.64 11.59
CA PRO A 176 -25.16 -19.04 12.00
C PRO A 176 -25.87 -19.20 13.34
N GLN A 177 -26.70 -20.24 13.48
CA GLN A 177 -27.47 -20.49 14.71
C GLN A 177 -26.62 -21.16 15.81
N GLY A 178 -25.43 -21.64 15.49
CA GLY A 178 -24.46 -22.22 16.43
C GLY A 178 -24.82 -23.62 16.97
N ASN A 179 -25.94 -24.20 16.52
CA ASN A 179 -26.39 -25.56 16.86
C ASN A 179 -26.18 -26.56 15.70
N GLU A 180 -25.60 -26.10 14.60
CA GLU A 180 -25.36 -26.88 13.40
C GLU A 180 -24.10 -27.74 13.60
N THR A 181 -24.14 -28.98 13.13
CA THR A 181 -22.98 -29.87 13.15
C THR A 181 -22.62 -30.25 11.73
N PHE A 182 -21.37 -30.03 11.34
CA PHE A 182 -20.87 -30.32 10.00
C PHE A 182 -20.03 -31.60 10.00
N SER A 183 -20.04 -32.34 8.89
CA SER A 183 -19.16 -33.50 8.74
C SER A 183 -17.71 -33.04 8.57
N ASN A 184 -16.76 -33.87 9.03
CA ASN A 184 -15.34 -33.60 8.81
C ASN A 184 -15.01 -33.44 7.32
N ASP A 185 -15.67 -34.20 6.44
CA ASP A 185 -15.46 -34.08 4.99
C ASP A 185 -15.88 -32.72 4.45
N ALA A 186 -16.99 -32.15 4.95
CA ALA A 186 -17.45 -30.81 4.54
C ALA A 186 -16.51 -29.71 5.06
N MET A 187 -16.05 -29.84 6.31
CA MET A 187 -15.08 -28.91 6.90
C MET A 187 -13.74 -28.97 6.16
N GLN A 188 -13.26 -30.16 5.79
CA GLN A 188 -12.03 -30.31 5.03
C GLN A 188 -12.17 -29.72 3.62
N ALA A 189 -13.28 -29.96 2.93
CA ALA A 189 -13.52 -29.38 1.61
C ALA A 189 -13.57 -27.84 1.64
N GLN A 190 -14.17 -27.26 2.69
CA GLN A 190 -14.19 -25.81 2.90
C GLN A 190 -12.77 -25.27 3.16
N LEU A 191 -12.00 -25.95 4.01
CA LEU A 191 -10.61 -25.58 4.27
C LEU A 191 -9.76 -25.68 2.99
N ASP A 192 -9.85 -26.78 2.24
CA ASP A 192 -9.07 -27.01 1.02
C ASP A 192 -9.33 -25.93 -0.04
N ALA A 193 -10.55 -25.38 -0.10
CA ALA A 193 -10.91 -24.31 -1.02
C ALA A 193 -10.27 -22.96 -0.67
N TRP A 194 -10.12 -22.64 0.63
CA TRP A 194 -9.77 -21.28 1.09
C TRP A 194 -8.55 -21.22 2.03
N ALA A 195 -7.78 -22.30 2.16
CA ALA A 195 -6.64 -22.40 3.08
C ALA A 195 -5.53 -21.38 2.79
N ASN A 196 -5.34 -20.99 1.53
CA ASN A 196 -4.32 -20.03 1.10
C ASN A 196 -4.87 -18.63 0.89
N THR A 197 -6.14 -18.40 1.23
CA THR A 197 -6.80 -17.11 1.04
C THR A 197 -6.82 -16.36 2.36
N PRO A 198 -6.35 -15.10 2.41
CA PRO A 198 -6.50 -14.25 3.58
C PRO A 198 -7.97 -14.11 3.98
N ALA A 199 -8.24 -14.05 5.28
CA ALA A 199 -9.59 -13.83 5.80
C ALA A 199 -10.18 -12.52 5.22
N GLY A 200 -11.41 -12.59 4.69
CA GLY A 200 -12.08 -11.46 4.06
C GLY A 200 -11.85 -11.28 2.56
N GLU A 201 -10.86 -11.95 1.96
CA GLU A 201 -10.54 -11.79 0.53
C GLU A 201 -11.19 -12.81 -0.40
N GLY A 202 -11.56 -14.00 0.09
CA GLY A 202 -12.22 -15.01 -0.72
C GLY A 202 -13.69 -14.73 -0.93
N ASP A 203 -14.35 -15.58 -1.71
CA ASP A 203 -15.78 -15.46 -1.99
C ASP A 203 -16.55 -15.41 -0.66
N PHE A 204 -17.50 -14.48 -0.55
CA PHE A 204 -18.30 -14.25 0.66
C PHE A 204 -17.49 -13.83 1.91
N GLY A 205 -16.22 -13.45 1.73
CA GLY A 205 -15.28 -13.12 2.78
C GLY A 205 -14.56 -14.34 3.37
N PHE A 206 -14.66 -15.53 2.76
CA PHE A 206 -14.00 -16.73 3.26
C PHE A 206 -12.48 -16.66 3.10
N GLY A 207 -11.76 -17.17 4.09
CA GLY A 207 -10.30 -17.23 4.04
C GLY A 207 -9.74 -17.75 5.36
N TYR A 208 -8.85 -18.71 5.28
CA TYR A 208 -8.27 -19.40 6.44
C TYR A 208 -6.76 -19.28 6.53
N GLN A 209 -6.13 -18.48 5.65
CA GLN A 209 -4.71 -18.22 5.80
C GLN A 209 -4.45 -17.55 7.15
N LEU A 210 -3.54 -18.15 7.90
CA LEU A 210 -3.12 -17.61 9.18
C LEU A 210 -2.23 -16.40 8.90
N PRO A 211 -2.48 -15.24 9.53
CA PRO A 211 -1.63 -14.07 9.37
C PRO A 211 -0.29 -14.28 10.10
N ASP A 212 0.65 -13.37 9.85
CA ASP A 212 1.82 -13.24 10.70
C ASP A 212 1.37 -13.08 12.16
N ARG A 213 1.84 -13.98 13.02
CA ARG A 213 1.41 -14.03 14.42
C ARG A 213 2.56 -14.32 15.35
N PHE A 214 2.46 -13.83 16.57
CA PHE A 214 3.52 -13.87 17.54
C PHE A 214 3.01 -14.14 18.95
N LYS A 215 3.93 -14.60 19.80
CA LYS A 215 3.83 -14.58 21.25
C LYS A 215 4.96 -13.71 21.79
N THR A 216 4.76 -13.09 22.94
CA THR A 216 5.73 -12.11 23.43
C THR A 216 5.84 -12.10 24.94
N GLU A 217 6.99 -11.67 25.42
CA GLU A 217 7.22 -11.25 26.80
C GLU A 217 7.84 -9.86 26.82
N TRP A 218 7.72 -9.18 27.95
CA TRP A 218 8.11 -7.79 28.08
C TRP A 218 8.65 -7.45 29.46
N LEU A 219 9.38 -6.33 29.51
CA LEU A 219 9.84 -5.66 30.72
C LEU A 219 9.67 -4.16 30.55
N VAL A 220 8.99 -3.52 31.50
CA VAL A 220 8.76 -2.07 31.55
C VAL A 220 9.40 -1.48 32.80
N ILE A 221 10.20 -0.44 32.61
CA ILE A 221 10.78 0.39 33.67
C ILE A 221 10.06 1.75 33.64
N PRO A 222 9.13 2.00 34.57
CA PRO A 222 8.39 3.25 34.57
C PRO A 222 9.29 4.47 34.79
N SER A 223 9.05 5.54 34.02
CA SER A 223 9.71 6.85 34.12
C SER A 223 9.59 7.44 35.52
N SER A 224 8.48 7.18 36.20
CA SER A 224 8.25 7.58 37.60
C SER A 224 9.20 6.88 38.59
N SER A 225 9.56 5.63 38.34
CA SER A 225 10.53 4.86 39.13
C SER A 225 11.94 5.42 38.95
N ILE A 226 12.32 5.74 37.70
CA ILE A 226 13.60 6.39 37.37
C ILE A 226 13.70 7.76 38.04
N THR A 227 12.63 8.56 37.95
CA THR A 227 12.55 9.88 38.59
C THR A 227 12.69 9.79 40.11
N THR A 228 12.07 8.78 40.73
CA THR A 228 12.16 8.55 42.18
C THR A 228 13.59 8.20 42.60
N SER A 229 14.26 7.31 41.87
CA SER A 229 15.68 7.00 42.10
C SER A 229 16.60 8.21 41.86
N ALA A 230 16.31 9.04 40.86
CA ALA A 230 17.04 10.28 40.62
C ALA A 230 16.92 11.23 41.82
N LYS A 231 15.70 11.43 42.32
CA LYS A 231 15.41 12.31 43.46
C LYS A 231 16.06 11.84 44.78
N GLN A 232 16.19 10.53 44.97
CA GLN A 232 16.83 9.93 46.15
C GLN A 232 18.35 9.83 46.04
N SER A 233 18.92 10.09 44.86
CA SER A 233 20.36 10.05 44.61
C SER A 233 21.11 11.13 45.41
N PRO A 234 22.34 10.87 45.90
CA PRO A 234 23.22 11.90 46.44
C PRO A 234 23.50 13.06 45.47
N GLU A 235 23.34 12.82 44.17
CA GLU A 235 23.52 13.83 43.11
C GLU A 235 22.40 14.87 43.11
N PHE A 236 21.20 14.54 43.61
CA PHE A 236 20.10 15.49 43.78
C PHE A 236 20.25 16.33 45.06
N SER A 237 21.47 16.80 45.35
CA SER A 237 21.76 17.64 46.51
C SER A 237 21.55 19.12 46.22
N THR A 238 21.27 19.91 47.26
CA THR A 238 21.18 21.39 47.19
C THR A 238 22.43 22.02 46.57
N LYS A 239 23.61 21.40 46.75
CA LYS A 239 24.88 21.88 46.17
C LYS A 239 24.87 21.78 44.63
N GLU A 240 24.48 20.65 44.08
CA GLU A 240 24.45 20.45 42.63
C GLU A 240 23.30 21.22 41.98
N GLN A 241 22.15 21.33 42.64
CA GLN A 241 21.04 22.18 42.20
C GLN A 241 21.48 23.66 42.06
N ARG A 242 22.26 24.21 43.02
CA ARG A 242 22.83 25.57 42.89
C ARG A 242 23.81 25.69 41.74
N LYS A 243 24.61 24.66 41.49
CA LYS A 243 25.57 24.63 40.38
C LYS A 243 24.86 24.56 39.03
N PHE A 244 23.76 23.82 38.93
CA PHE A 244 22.88 23.80 37.77
C PHE A 244 22.28 25.18 37.52
N TRP A 245 21.72 25.83 38.55
CA TRP A 245 21.18 27.19 38.41
C TRP A 245 22.25 28.19 37.93
N ARG A 246 23.44 28.22 38.55
CA ARG A 246 24.54 29.13 38.13
C ARG A 246 24.95 28.94 36.68
N ARG A 247 24.83 27.73 36.13
CA ARG A 247 25.13 27.46 34.71
C ARG A 247 24.03 27.96 33.77
N ASN A 248 22.83 28.18 34.30
CA ASN A 248 21.64 28.57 33.55
C ASN A 248 21.03 29.89 34.08
N GLU A 249 21.83 30.74 34.74
CA GLU A 249 21.38 31.98 35.39
C GLU A 249 20.76 32.97 34.40
N ASN A 250 21.15 32.87 33.13
CA ASN A 250 20.61 33.68 32.03
C ASN A 250 19.30 33.12 31.43
N ASP A 251 18.80 31.97 31.90
CA ASP A 251 17.53 31.42 31.43
C ASP A 251 16.35 32.22 32.02
N PRO A 252 15.51 32.88 31.19
CA PRO A 252 14.40 33.70 31.67
C PRO A 252 13.37 32.94 32.52
N ARG A 253 13.36 31.61 32.47
CA ARG A 253 12.46 30.75 33.24
C ARG A 253 12.90 30.55 34.69
N PHE A 254 14.16 30.82 35.01
CA PHE A 254 14.72 30.58 36.35
C PHE A 254 14.76 31.86 37.19
N PRO A 255 14.10 31.89 38.37
CA PRO A 255 14.20 33.02 39.29
C PRO A 255 15.63 33.22 39.81
N GLU A 256 15.98 34.46 40.19
CA GLU A 256 17.24 34.74 40.87
C GLU A 256 17.31 33.98 42.21
N VAL A 257 18.35 33.16 42.37
CA VAL A 257 18.64 32.47 43.63
C VAL A 257 19.53 33.38 44.45
N GLY A 258 18.93 34.14 45.37
CA GLY A 258 19.65 34.95 46.35
C GLY A 258 20.51 34.13 47.32
N SER A 259 21.12 34.79 48.31
CA SER A 259 21.91 34.14 49.38
C SER A 259 21.08 33.30 50.38
N THR A 260 19.80 33.06 50.10
CA THR A 260 18.87 32.25 50.90
C THR A 260 19.19 30.76 50.82
N THR A 261 18.69 29.99 51.79
CA THR A 261 18.92 28.54 51.91
C THR A 261 18.17 27.73 50.84
N ASP A 262 16.99 28.18 50.43
CA ASP A 262 16.05 27.38 49.63
C ASP A 262 16.15 27.68 48.13
N ILE A 263 16.22 26.62 47.33
CA ILE A 263 16.29 26.68 45.87
C ILE A 263 14.86 26.68 45.31
N PRO A 264 14.50 27.55 44.35
CA PRO A 264 13.16 27.58 43.76
C PRO A 264 12.76 26.23 43.17
N GLU A 265 11.50 25.84 43.36
CA GLU A 265 10.95 24.54 42.89
C GLU A 265 11.11 24.34 41.38
N ILE A 266 10.98 25.41 40.58
CA ILE A 266 11.18 25.38 39.12
C ILE A 266 12.60 24.91 38.76
N VAL A 267 13.61 25.38 39.50
CA VAL A 267 15.02 24.98 39.30
C VAL A 267 15.23 23.54 39.79
N GLN A 268 14.62 23.15 40.91
CA GLN A 268 14.69 21.78 41.41
C GLN A 268 14.10 20.79 40.40
N ASN A 269 12.93 21.09 39.82
CA ASN A 269 12.25 20.25 38.85
C ASN A 269 13.03 20.16 37.53
N ALA A 270 13.56 21.28 37.02
CA ALA A 270 14.39 21.26 35.81
C ALA A 270 15.70 20.47 35.99
N TYR A 271 16.33 20.57 37.17
CA TYR A 271 17.50 19.74 37.47
C TYR A 271 17.12 18.26 37.64
N LEU A 272 15.98 17.97 38.28
CA LEU A 272 15.47 16.61 38.43
C LEU A 272 15.20 15.96 37.07
N GLU A 273 14.61 16.71 36.12
CA GLU A 273 14.38 16.25 34.75
C GLU A 273 15.71 15.91 34.05
N THR A 274 16.72 16.78 34.18
CA THR A 274 18.07 16.54 33.64
C THR A 274 18.70 15.27 34.24
N LEU A 275 18.62 15.11 35.57
CA LEU A 275 19.16 13.95 36.26
C LEU A 275 18.38 12.66 35.92
N THR A 276 17.07 12.77 35.74
CA THR A 276 16.21 11.65 35.32
C THR A 276 16.59 11.18 33.92
N ALA A 277 16.81 12.10 32.97
CA ALA A 277 17.26 11.75 31.61
C ALA A 277 18.66 11.10 31.61
N GLN A 278 19.58 11.57 32.46
CA GLN A 278 20.90 10.95 32.65
C GLN A 278 20.76 9.52 33.18
N LYS A 279 20.01 9.32 34.27
CA LYS A 279 19.75 7.98 34.83
C LYS A 279 19.05 7.06 33.84
N ARG A 280 18.07 7.56 33.08
CA ARG A 280 17.40 6.79 32.02
C ARG A 280 18.41 6.27 31.00
N THR A 281 19.33 7.12 30.57
CA THR A 281 20.40 6.74 29.63
C THR A 281 21.34 5.68 30.22
N GLU A 282 21.69 5.78 31.50
CA GLU A 282 22.52 4.81 32.20
C GLU A 282 21.83 3.44 32.36
N ILE A 283 20.57 3.45 32.78
CA ILE A 283 19.73 2.24 32.89
C ILE A 283 19.59 1.57 31.52
N SER A 284 19.27 2.35 30.48
CA SER A 284 19.15 1.85 29.10
C SER A 284 20.46 1.20 28.63
N ARG A 285 21.61 1.83 28.90
CA ARG A 285 22.93 1.27 28.56
C ARG A 285 23.23 -0.01 29.33
N SER A 286 22.99 -0.05 30.64
CA SER A 286 23.21 -1.26 31.46
C SER A 286 22.32 -2.41 31.01
N ALA A 287 21.03 -2.16 30.79
CA ALA A 287 20.09 -3.16 30.28
C ALA A 287 20.55 -3.73 28.92
N ALA A 288 20.95 -2.85 27.99
CA ALA A 288 21.48 -3.27 26.70
C ALA A 288 22.79 -4.08 26.83
N GLU A 289 23.67 -3.74 27.77
CA GLU A 289 24.91 -4.47 28.03
C GLU A 289 24.63 -5.86 28.59
N HIS A 290 23.77 -5.98 29.61
CA HIS A 290 23.35 -7.26 30.16
C HIS A 290 22.81 -8.17 29.06
N LEU A 291 21.93 -7.67 28.20
CA LEU A 291 21.35 -8.44 27.10
C LEU A 291 22.34 -8.75 25.98
N ARG A 292 23.37 -7.91 25.78
CA ARG A 292 24.40 -8.15 24.76
C ARG A 292 25.45 -9.15 25.23
N ASN A 293 25.73 -9.23 26.53
CA ASN A 293 26.81 -10.05 27.08
C ASN A 293 26.72 -11.53 26.68
N PRO A 294 25.56 -12.22 26.79
CA PRO A 294 25.43 -13.61 26.35
C PRO A 294 25.61 -13.83 24.84
N ARG A 295 25.48 -12.76 24.03
CA ARG A 295 25.54 -12.80 22.56
C ARG A 295 26.91 -12.42 22.01
N ARG A 296 27.88 -12.10 22.88
CA ARG A 296 29.22 -11.67 22.45
C ARG A 296 29.91 -12.79 21.67
N GLY A 297 30.28 -12.50 20.43
CA GLY A 297 31.00 -13.43 19.55
C GLY A 297 30.12 -14.24 18.61
N PHE A 298 28.79 -14.05 18.62
CA PHE A 298 27.90 -14.64 17.63
C PHE A 298 28.02 -13.92 16.28
N ASN A 299 27.83 -14.69 15.21
CA ASN A 299 27.78 -14.15 13.85
C ASN A 299 26.50 -13.32 13.65
N GLN A 300 26.58 -12.37 12.72
CA GLN A 300 25.45 -11.56 12.33
C GLN A 300 25.34 -11.54 10.81
N GLN A 301 24.11 -11.69 10.32
CA GLN A 301 23.77 -11.58 8.91
C GLN A 301 22.57 -10.64 8.79
N ASP A 302 22.69 -9.64 7.92
CA ASP A 302 21.62 -8.66 7.61
C ASP A 302 21.01 -7.98 8.84
N GLY A 303 21.83 -7.72 9.87
CA GLY A 303 21.42 -7.09 11.13
C GLY A 303 20.82 -8.04 12.17
N PHE A 304 20.60 -9.30 11.82
CA PHE A 304 20.10 -10.36 12.70
C PHE A 304 21.22 -11.22 13.27
N ILE A 305 20.93 -11.95 14.34
CA ILE A 305 21.90 -12.78 15.06
C ILE A 305 21.68 -14.24 14.71
N ASP A 306 22.76 -14.94 14.39
CA ASP A 306 22.74 -16.39 14.23
C ASP A 306 22.79 -17.03 15.63
N LEU A 307 21.65 -17.56 16.08
CA LEU A 307 21.51 -18.16 17.40
C LEU A 307 22.02 -19.62 17.39
N PRO A 308 22.80 -20.03 18.40
CA PRO A 308 23.17 -21.44 18.57
C PRO A 308 21.98 -22.27 19.10
N ASP A 309 22.03 -23.59 18.92
CA ASP A 309 20.98 -24.51 19.36
C ASP A 309 20.71 -24.44 20.88
N ASP A 310 21.73 -24.11 21.67
CA ASP A 310 21.66 -23.99 23.14
C ASP A 310 21.41 -22.56 23.65
N TRP A 311 20.86 -21.69 22.80
CA TRP A 311 20.61 -20.29 23.13
C TRP A 311 19.76 -20.10 24.38
N ASP A 312 18.74 -20.94 24.62
CA ASP A 312 17.86 -20.82 25.79
C ASP A 312 18.61 -20.97 27.12
N ALA A 313 19.72 -21.70 27.15
CA ALA A 313 20.55 -21.85 28.35
C ALA A 313 21.38 -20.59 28.67
N HIS A 314 21.63 -19.75 27.66
CA HIS A 314 22.41 -18.52 27.76
C HIS A 314 21.54 -17.26 27.84
N GLN A 315 20.26 -17.40 27.48
CA GLN A 315 19.31 -16.31 27.44
C GLN A 315 19.02 -15.78 28.85
N ILE A 316 19.10 -14.46 29.02
CA ILE A 316 18.71 -13.81 30.28
C ILE A 316 17.18 -13.68 30.30
N SER A 317 16.56 -14.13 31.39
CA SER A 317 15.14 -13.89 31.66
C SER A 317 14.89 -12.45 32.07
N TYR A 318 13.72 -11.90 31.71
CA TYR A 318 13.37 -10.54 32.13
C TYR A 318 13.22 -10.39 33.64
N GLU A 319 12.81 -11.43 34.37
CA GLU A 319 12.83 -11.42 35.84
C GLU A 319 14.25 -11.21 36.42
N SER A 320 15.25 -11.91 35.87
CA SER A 320 16.65 -11.78 36.29
C SER A 320 17.22 -10.39 35.94
N LEU A 321 16.89 -9.89 34.75
CA LEU A 321 17.26 -8.54 34.34
C LEU A 321 16.61 -7.48 35.23
N ALA A 322 15.31 -7.60 35.52
CA ALA A 322 14.57 -6.69 36.39
C ALA A 322 15.19 -6.62 37.79
N THR A 323 15.52 -7.77 38.38
CA THR A 323 16.16 -7.85 39.70
C THR A 323 17.56 -7.22 39.69
N THR A 324 18.33 -7.44 38.63
CA THR A 324 19.66 -6.85 38.46
C THR A 324 19.58 -5.33 38.39
N LEU A 325 18.73 -4.78 37.51
CA LEU A 325 18.53 -3.34 37.34
C LEU A 325 17.97 -2.67 38.59
N GLN A 326 17.06 -3.36 39.31
CA GLN A 326 16.54 -2.90 40.59
C GLN A 326 17.68 -2.66 41.58
N SER A 327 18.57 -3.63 41.72
CA SER A 327 19.69 -3.56 42.66
C SER A 327 20.75 -2.53 42.24
N GLU A 328 21.07 -2.44 40.95
CA GLU A 328 22.11 -1.55 40.42
C GLU A 328 21.70 -0.07 40.51
N PHE A 329 20.45 0.24 40.16
CA PHE A 329 19.98 1.62 40.07
C PHE A 329 19.08 2.07 41.23
N SER A 330 18.82 1.18 42.20
CA SER A 330 17.92 1.44 43.34
C SER A 330 16.55 1.96 42.89
N ILE A 331 16.01 1.37 41.83
CA ILE A 331 14.66 1.65 41.31
C ILE A 331 13.64 0.68 41.92
N ALA A 332 12.33 0.95 41.77
CA ALA A 332 11.32 -0.07 42.02
C ALA A 332 11.52 -1.25 41.05
N LEU A 333 11.14 -2.46 41.46
CA LEU A 333 11.25 -3.65 40.61
C LEU A 333 10.50 -3.39 39.29
N PRO A 334 11.18 -3.44 38.13
CA PRO A 334 10.51 -3.30 36.83
C PRO A 334 9.37 -4.31 36.68
N GLU A 335 8.31 -3.88 36.00
CA GLU A 335 7.19 -4.76 35.68
C GLU A 335 7.60 -5.67 34.52
N PHE A 336 7.26 -6.96 34.58
CA PHE A 336 7.54 -7.90 33.50
C PHE A 336 6.40 -8.92 33.38
N GLY A 337 6.20 -9.46 32.18
CA GLY A 337 5.13 -10.41 31.90
C GLY A 337 5.27 -11.09 30.56
N SER A 338 4.41 -12.06 30.29
CA SER A 338 4.36 -12.78 29.01
C SER A 338 2.94 -13.08 28.57
N ILE A 339 2.78 -13.22 27.25
CA ILE A 339 1.54 -13.56 26.56
C ILE A 339 1.84 -14.80 25.74
N SER A 340 1.29 -15.93 26.18
CA SER A 340 1.47 -17.23 25.54
C SER A 340 0.40 -17.56 24.50
N THR A 341 -0.56 -16.67 24.29
CA THR A 341 -1.59 -16.79 23.25
C THR A 341 -1.09 -16.10 21.98
N TRP A 342 -1.37 -16.70 20.82
CA TRP A 342 -1.06 -16.09 19.54
C TRP A 342 -1.82 -14.77 19.36
N ALA A 343 -1.11 -13.70 19.02
CA ALA A 343 -1.67 -12.45 18.54
C ALA A 343 -1.23 -12.25 17.08
N SER A 344 -2.14 -11.78 16.22
CA SER A 344 -1.75 -11.36 14.86
C SER A 344 -0.93 -10.07 14.95
N THR A 345 -0.10 -9.79 13.95
CA THR A 345 0.61 -8.51 13.89
C THR A 345 -0.34 -7.31 13.80
N ALA A 346 -1.44 -7.43 13.04
CA ALA A 346 -2.49 -6.41 12.97
C ALA A 346 -3.14 -6.12 14.33
N ASP A 347 -3.22 -7.12 15.22
CA ASP A 347 -3.75 -6.97 16.57
C ASP A 347 -2.66 -6.62 17.60
N ALA A 348 -1.43 -6.36 17.18
CA ALA A 348 -0.33 -6.06 18.10
C ALA A 348 -0.64 -4.86 19.01
N SER A 349 -1.41 -3.88 18.52
CA SER A 349 -1.86 -2.72 19.29
C SER A 349 -2.75 -3.07 20.49
N ALA A 350 -3.44 -4.21 20.45
CA ALA A 350 -4.28 -4.72 21.54
C ALA A 350 -3.50 -5.52 22.59
N THR A 351 -2.20 -5.75 22.37
CA THR A 351 -1.34 -6.51 23.28
C THR A 351 -1.29 -5.83 24.66
N PRO A 352 -1.67 -6.52 25.75
CA PRO A 352 -1.62 -5.96 27.09
C PRO A 352 -0.25 -5.36 27.42
N VAL A 353 -0.26 -4.18 28.07
CA VAL A 353 0.91 -3.39 28.49
C VAL A 353 1.71 -2.77 27.35
N ILE A 354 2.10 -3.56 26.35
CA ILE A 354 3.05 -3.11 25.31
C ILE A 354 2.41 -2.65 24.00
N GLY A 355 1.13 -2.96 23.75
CA GLY A 355 0.46 -2.64 22.48
C GLY A 355 0.34 -1.15 22.18
N THR A 356 0.37 -0.30 23.21
CA THR A 356 0.26 1.16 23.06
C THR A 356 1.61 1.88 23.03
N ILE A 357 2.73 1.14 23.05
CA ILE A 357 4.07 1.74 23.06
C ILE A 357 4.37 2.40 21.73
N VAL A 358 4.98 3.58 21.82
CA VAL A 358 5.50 4.31 20.68
C VAL A 358 6.97 4.62 20.92
N ALA A 359 7.86 3.91 20.23
CA ALA A 359 9.29 4.07 20.36
C ALA A 359 9.76 5.41 19.75
N VAL A 360 10.37 6.26 20.57
CA VAL A 360 10.90 7.58 20.14
C VAL A 360 12.41 7.57 19.87
N ASN A 361 13.09 6.45 20.14
CA ASN A 361 14.53 6.32 20.03
C ASN A 361 15.00 5.33 18.93
N GLN A 362 14.11 4.94 18.01
CA GLN A 362 14.38 4.00 16.91
C GLN A 362 14.52 4.68 15.53
N GLY A 363 14.64 6.00 15.48
CA GLY A 363 14.77 6.77 14.23
C GLY A 363 14.37 8.23 14.42
N GLU A 364 14.18 8.97 13.33
CA GLU A 364 13.67 10.36 13.37
C GLU A 364 12.16 10.43 13.63
N ARG A 365 11.43 9.36 13.31
CA ARG A 365 9.99 9.24 13.52
C ARG A 365 9.69 8.28 14.64
N ALA A 366 8.61 8.55 15.36
CA ALA A 366 8.10 7.65 16.38
C ALA A 366 7.57 6.37 15.72
N VAL A 367 7.89 5.20 16.27
CA VAL A 367 7.57 3.88 15.69
C VAL A 367 6.65 3.12 16.64
N PRO A 368 5.41 2.77 16.25
CA PRO A 368 4.50 2.02 17.10
C PRO A 368 4.95 0.56 17.25
N PHE A 369 4.48 -0.10 18.31
CA PHE A 369 4.78 -1.50 18.60
C PHE A 369 4.47 -2.44 17.43
N GLU A 370 3.34 -2.25 16.76
CA GLU A 370 2.94 -3.01 15.56
C GLU A 370 4.03 -3.02 14.49
N THR A 371 4.53 -1.85 14.07
CA THR A 371 5.61 -1.74 13.08
C THR A 371 6.91 -2.40 13.54
N LEU A 372 7.19 -2.42 14.85
CA LEU A 372 8.37 -3.14 15.37
C LEU A 372 8.19 -4.65 15.25
N VAL A 373 7.00 -5.19 15.55
CA VAL A 373 6.72 -6.61 15.43
C VAL A 373 6.68 -7.05 13.95
N ASP A 374 6.05 -6.27 13.07
CA ASP A 374 6.05 -6.50 11.62
C ASP A 374 7.47 -6.56 11.04
N SER A 375 8.42 -5.85 11.66
CA SER A 375 9.82 -5.84 11.25
C SER A 375 10.65 -7.03 11.74
N ALA A 376 10.01 -8.06 12.31
CA ALA A 376 10.68 -9.26 12.77
C ALA A 376 11.35 -10.02 11.60
N LYS A 377 12.51 -10.62 11.87
CA LYS A 377 13.23 -11.49 10.92
C LYS A 377 12.31 -12.56 10.32
N GLU A 378 11.46 -13.14 11.16
CA GLU A 378 10.63 -14.29 10.83
C GLU A 378 9.49 -13.94 9.86
N PHE A 379 9.15 -12.64 9.72
CA PHE A 379 8.19 -12.12 8.74
C PHE A 379 8.87 -11.51 7.50
N ALA A 380 10.11 -11.93 7.21
CA ALA A 380 10.91 -11.54 6.04
C ALA A 380 11.28 -10.03 5.95
N ALA A 381 11.41 -9.35 7.10
CA ALA A 381 11.79 -7.94 7.15
C ALA A 381 13.30 -7.69 6.95
N ASN A 382 13.66 -6.46 6.58
CA ASN A 382 15.03 -6.02 6.22
C ASN A 382 15.97 -5.68 7.40
N GLY A 383 15.63 -6.10 8.63
CA GLY A 383 16.50 -5.94 9.80
C GLY A 383 16.65 -4.53 10.36
N THR A 384 15.87 -3.55 9.89
CA THR A 384 15.94 -2.14 10.31
C THR A 384 15.92 -1.97 11.83
N PHE A 385 14.96 -2.58 12.51
CA PHE A 385 14.80 -2.49 13.98
C PHE A 385 15.42 -3.66 14.74
N ARG A 386 16.02 -4.63 14.04
CA ARG A 386 16.70 -5.81 14.60
C ARG A 386 15.83 -6.62 15.55
N ILE A 387 14.55 -6.76 15.20
CA ILE A 387 13.59 -7.58 15.93
C ILE A 387 13.68 -9.02 15.41
N GLN A 388 13.77 -9.98 16.32
CA GLN A 388 13.99 -11.38 15.99
C GLN A 388 13.42 -12.26 17.12
N GLU A 389 12.86 -13.41 16.77
CA GLU A 389 12.43 -14.41 17.73
C GLU A 389 13.56 -14.79 18.70
N ARG A 390 13.21 -14.97 19.98
CA ARG A 390 14.10 -15.32 21.10
C ARG A 390 15.22 -14.31 21.37
N VAL A 391 15.21 -13.15 20.73
CA VAL A 391 16.14 -12.05 20.99
C VAL A 391 15.37 -10.87 21.57
N SER A 392 15.88 -10.29 22.66
CA SER A 392 15.29 -9.06 23.20
C SER A 392 15.44 -7.92 22.18
N SER A 393 14.39 -7.13 22.03
CA SER A 393 14.39 -5.86 21.33
C SER A 393 15.53 -4.96 21.86
N PRO A 394 15.97 -3.98 21.06
CA PRO A 394 16.65 -2.81 21.60
C PRO A 394 15.86 -2.21 22.77
N VAL A 395 16.55 -1.50 23.67
CA VAL A 395 15.87 -0.77 24.74
C VAL A 395 15.10 0.39 24.12
N ILE A 396 13.79 0.33 24.19
CA ILE A 396 12.87 1.33 23.65
C ILE A 396 12.63 2.40 24.70
N GLU A 397 12.69 3.66 24.30
CA GLU A 397 12.14 4.76 25.08
C GLU A 397 10.77 5.11 24.50
N ASP A 398 9.73 5.08 25.33
CA ASP A 398 8.38 5.49 24.95
C ASP A 398 8.20 7.01 25.07
N THR A 399 7.15 7.54 24.45
CA THR A 399 6.70 8.93 24.60
C THR A 399 6.51 9.39 26.05
N SER A 400 6.16 8.48 26.96
CA SER A 400 6.04 8.73 28.40
C SER A 400 7.39 8.80 29.14
N GLY A 401 8.50 8.47 28.45
CA GLY A 401 9.84 8.34 29.01
C GLY A 401 10.07 7.03 29.76
N ASP A 402 9.17 6.06 29.62
CA ASP A 402 9.34 4.69 30.12
C ASP A 402 10.40 3.97 29.27
N LEU A 403 11.17 3.07 29.89
CA LEU A 403 12.04 2.17 29.15
C LEU A 403 11.36 0.82 29.00
N VAL A 404 11.25 0.35 27.77
CA VAL A 404 10.58 -0.91 27.47
C VAL A 404 11.49 -1.83 26.69
N LEU A 405 11.42 -3.12 27.02
CA LEU A 405 11.97 -4.20 26.24
C LEU A 405 10.89 -5.22 25.99
N PHE A 406 10.92 -5.83 24.81
CA PHE A 406 10.09 -6.99 24.52
C PHE A 406 10.92 -8.04 23.78
N ARG A 407 10.45 -9.28 23.85
CA ARG A 407 11.01 -10.40 23.12
C ARG A 407 9.88 -11.18 22.50
N LEU A 408 10.00 -11.49 21.23
CA LEU A 408 9.11 -12.45 20.58
C LEU A 408 9.54 -13.84 21.05
N THR A 409 8.67 -14.56 21.74
CA THR A 409 9.01 -15.89 22.29
C THR A 409 8.80 -16.99 21.26
N GLU A 410 7.78 -16.83 20.42
CA GLU A 410 7.48 -17.68 19.28
C GLU A 410 6.89 -16.79 18.17
N THR A 411 7.19 -17.12 16.92
CA THR A 411 6.62 -16.51 15.73
C THR A 411 6.07 -17.58 14.79
N ASP A 412 5.08 -17.22 13.99
CA ASP A 412 4.52 -18.07 12.95
C ASP A 412 4.16 -17.16 11.77
N ALA A 413 4.95 -17.26 10.71
CA ALA A 413 4.79 -16.43 9.52
C ALA A 413 3.52 -16.81 8.76
N ALA A 414 3.00 -15.89 7.96
CA ALA A 414 1.76 -16.05 7.23
C ALA A 414 1.79 -17.33 6.36
N ARG A 415 0.82 -18.22 6.61
CA ARG A 415 0.77 -19.53 5.96
C ARG A 415 -0.62 -20.13 5.98
N ALA A 416 -0.82 -21.14 5.14
CA ALA A 416 -2.00 -21.99 5.25
C ALA A 416 -2.00 -22.81 6.56
N PRO A 417 -3.19 -23.08 7.13
CA PRO A 417 -3.33 -24.03 8.22
C PRO A 417 -2.83 -25.42 7.80
N HIS A 418 -2.09 -26.08 8.69
CA HIS A 418 -1.65 -27.46 8.48
C HIS A 418 -2.74 -28.47 8.82
N THR A 419 -3.63 -28.10 9.75
CA THR A 419 -4.71 -28.98 10.21
C THR A 419 -5.99 -28.19 10.39
N LEU A 420 -7.13 -28.87 10.23
CA LEU A 420 -8.44 -28.29 10.49
C LEU A 420 -8.56 -27.74 11.92
N ALA A 421 -7.90 -28.36 12.90
CA ALA A 421 -7.95 -27.92 14.29
C ALA A 421 -7.42 -26.50 14.52
N GLU A 422 -6.56 -25.96 13.64
CA GLU A 422 -6.06 -24.59 13.75
C GLU A 422 -7.12 -23.54 13.42
N VAL A 423 -8.13 -23.88 12.62
CA VAL A 423 -9.14 -22.95 12.09
C VAL A 423 -10.57 -23.49 12.21
N GLN A 424 -10.78 -24.55 12.99
CA GLN A 424 -12.04 -25.31 13.03
C GLN A 424 -13.24 -24.41 13.34
N SER A 425 -13.13 -23.53 14.33
CA SER A 425 -14.22 -22.63 14.71
C SER A 425 -14.61 -21.67 13.59
N GLN A 426 -13.65 -21.21 12.80
CA GLN A 426 -13.90 -20.30 11.68
C GLN A 426 -14.56 -21.04 10.52
N VAL A 427 -14.08 -22.26 10.21
CA VAL A 427 -14.68 -23.13 9.20
C VAL A 427 -16.12 -23.51 9.56
N GLU A 428 -16.37 -23.87 10.82
CA GLU A 428 -17.72 -24.19 11.31
C GLU A 428 -18.66 -22.97 11.22
N TYR A 429 -18.16 -21.78 11.57
CA TYR A 429 -18.89 -20.53 11.45
C TYR A 429 -19.29 -20.25 9.99
N ASP A 430 -18.36 -20.37 9.04
CA ASP A 430 -18.61 -20.11 7.62
C ASP A 430 -19.56 -21.14 6.99
N LEU A 431 -19.44 -22.43 7.35
CA LEU A 431 -20.40 -23.44 6.93
C LEU A 431 -21.81 -23.16 7.49
N GLY A 432 -21.89 -22.67 8.72
CA GLY A 432 -23.14 -22.19 9.32
C GLY A 432 -23.72 -20.97 8.61
N ARG A 433 -22.87 -20.02 8.19
CA ARG A 433 -23.29 -18.91 7.30
C ARG A 433 -23.86 -19.45 6.00
N ILE A 434 -23.22 -20.42 5.35
CA ILE A 434 -23.71 -21.03 4.10
C ILE A 434 -25.07 -21.70 4.31
N ALA A 435 -25.25 -22.44 5.40
CA ALA A 435 -26.53 -23.08 5.73
C ALA A 435 -27.63 -22.04 6.00
N SER A 436 -27.31 -21.01 6.78
CA SER A 436 -28.22 -19.91 7.11
C SER A 436 -28.59 -19.09 5.88
N TRP A 437 -27.65 -18.85 4.97
CA TRP A 437 -27.89 -18.16 3.71
C TRP A 437 -28.87 -18.90 2.82
N LYS A 438 -28.69 -20.21 2.64
CA LYS A 438 -29.62 -21.05 1.87
C LYS A 438 -31.03 -21.03 2.46
N LYS A 439 -31.14 -21.01 3.80
CA LYS A 439 -32.42 -20.91 4.48
C LYS A 439 -33.07 -19.55 4.26
N LEU A 440 -32.31 -18.46 4.38
CA LEU A 440 -32.80 -17.12 4.10
C LEU A 440 -33.31 -17.00 2.66
N GLN A 441 -32.55 -17.47 1.67
CA GLN A 441 -33.00 -17.49 0.27
C GLN A 441 -34.32 -18.25 0.08
N ALA A 442 -34.48 -19.40 0.75
CA ALA A 442 -35.74 -20.16 0.71
C ALA A 442 -36.91 -19.41 1.36
N ASP A 443 -36.64 -18.64 2.42
CA ASP A 443 -37.65 -17.89 3.17
C ASP A 443 -37.94 -16.49 2.57
N ALA A 444 -37.16 -16.04 1.58
CA ALA A 444 -37.21 -14.68 1.02
C ALA A 444 -38.62 -14.23 0.60
N SER A 445 -39.40 -15.12 -0.04
CA SER A 445 -40.78 -14.82 -0.44
C SER A 445 -41.72 -14.60 0.76
N SER A 446 -41.53 -15.38 1.84
CA SER A 446 -42.31 -15.23 3.07
C SER A 446 -41.95 -13.95 3.81
N ILE A 447 -40.66 -13.61 3.84
CA ILE A 447 -40.13 -12.35 4.42
C ILE A 447 -40.72 -11.15 3.68
N GLU A 448 -40.68 -11.18 2.35
CA GLU A 448 -41.26 -10.14 1.50
C GLU A 448 -42.76 -9.96 1.76
N GLN A 449 -43.51 -11.05 1.86
CA GLN A 449 -44.95 -10.99 2.15
C GLN A 449 -45.21 -10.39 3.55
N SER A 450 -44.50 -10.85 4.58
CA SER A 450 -44.63 -10.31 5.94
C SER A 450 -44.32 -8.81 5.97
N ALA A 451 -43.27 -8.36 5.27
CA ALA A 451 -42.91 -6.95 5.17
C ALA A 451 -43.97 -6.10 4.44
N ARG A 452 -44.66 -6.67 3.44
CA ARG A 452 -45.76 -5.98 2.74
C ARG A 452 -47.00 -5.84 3.61
N GLU A 453 -47.28 -6.82 4.46
CA GLU A 453 -48.45 -6.83 5.34
C GLU A 453 -48.22 -5.99 6.60
N ASN A 454 -47.03 -6.08 7.20
CA ASN A 454 -46.73 -5.54 8.53
C ASN A 454 -45.72 -4.37 8.52
N GLY A 455 -45.05 -4.12 7.39
CA GLY A 455 -44.03 -3.07 7.23
C GLY A 455 -42.63 -3.49 7.67
N LEU A 456 -41.62 -2.69 7.25
CA LEU A 456 -40.19 -2.95 7.48
C LEU A 456 -39.82 -3.08 8.96
N LEU A 457 -40.44 -2.28 9.84
CA LEU A 457 -40.17 -2.30 11.27
C LEU A 457 -40.50 -3.66 11.91
N SER A 458 -41.54 -4.35 11.41
CA SER A 458 -41.88 -5.68 11.91
C SER A 458 -40.76 -6.69 11.60
N SER A 459 -40.24 -6.65 10.36
CA SER A 459 -39.13 -7.50 9.95
C SER A 459 -37.85 -7.16 10.74
N SER A 460 -37.58 -5.89 10.99
CA SER A 460 -36.39 -5.50 11.76
C SER A 460 -36.44 -6.02 13.20
N VAL A 461 -37.61 -6.02 13.84
CA VAL A 461 -37.79 -6.62 15.17
C VAL A 461 -37.66 -8.14 15.13
N GLU A 462 -38.24 -8.80 14.13
CA GLU A 462 -38.20 -10.26 13.97
C GLU A 462 -36.76 -10.78 13.80
N TYR A 463 -35.96 -10.10 13.00
CA TYR A 463 -34.58 -10.48 12.69
C TYR A 463 -33.52 -9.78 13.56
N ASN A 464 -33.94 -8.96 14.52
CA ASN A 464 -33.06 -8.17 15.39
C ASN A 464 -32.08 -7.28 14.60
N THR A 465 -32.62 -6.56 13.62
CA THR A 465 -31.90 -5.64 12.74
C THR A 465 -32.51 -4.24 12.81
N GLU A 466 -31.89 -3.27 12.16
CA GLU A 466 -32.34 -1.88 12.15
C GLU A 466 -33.01 -1.51 10.82
N VAL A 467 -33.94 -0.55 10.88
CA VAL A 467 -34.48 0.08 9.68
C VAL A 467 -33.57 1.26 9.32
N ASN A 468 -32.81 1.11 8.24
CA ASN A 468 -31.98 2.19 7.73
C ASN A 468 -32.84 3.33 7.17
N ALA A 469 -32.48 4.55 7.56
CA ALA A 469 -33.17 5.76 7.13
C ALA A 469 -33.13 5.92 5.59
N PRO A 470 -34.12 6.62 5.00
CA PRO A 470 -34.15 6.83 3.55
C PRO A 470 -32.87 7.47 3.03
N ARG A 471 -32.21 6.81 2.06
CA ARG A 471 -31.01 7.33 1.38
C ARG A 471 -31.10 7.11 -0.13
N PRO A 472 -30.62 8.06 -0.95
CA PRO A 472 -30.50 7.84 -2.39
C PRO A 472 -29.40 6.81 -2.67
N VAL A 473 -29.71 5.81 -3.48
CA VAL A 473 -28.75 4.84 -4.03
C VAL A 473 -28.59 5.02 -5.52
N SER A 474 -27.40 4.76 -6.04
CA SER A 474 -27.04 4.86 -7.47
C SER A 474 -25.85 3.97 -7.79
N LEU A 475 -25.68 3.62 -9.07
CA LEU A 475 -24.51 2.86 -9.53
C LEU A 475 -23.20 3.66 -9.47
N ILE A 476 -23.26 4.99 -9.44
CA ILE A 476 -22.10 5.85 -9.20
C ILE A 476 -22.42 6.90 -8.14
N GLU A 477 -21.96 6.66 -6.92
CA GLU A 477 -22.01 7.58 -5.81
C GLU A 477 -20.92 8.66 -5.94
N THR A 478 -21.38 9.90 -6.02
CA THR A 478 -20.48 11.06 -6.11
C THR A 478 -20.42 11.86 -4.81
N GLY A 479 -21.27 11.55 -3.83
CA GLY A 479 -21.45 12.34 -2.61
C GLY A 479 -22.02 13.75 -2.85
N ILE A 480 -22.33 14.12 -4.10
CA ILE A 480 -22.81 15.45 -4.45
C ILE A 480 -24.34 15.52 -4.31
N PRO A 481 -24.88 16.40 -3.46
CA PRO A 481 -26.31 16.52 -3.25
C PRO A 481 -27.10 16.82 -4.53
N SER A 482 -28.21 16.12 -4.73
CA SER A 482 -29.11 16.32 -5.88
C SER A 482 -29.85 17.66 -5.85
N ILE A 483 -29.84 18.38 -4.71
CA ILE A 483 -30.45 19.71 -4.55
C ILE A 483 -29.70 20.82 -5.31
N LEU A 484 -28.43 20.59 -5.67
CA LEU A 484 -27.63 21.57 -6.40
C LEU A 484 -28.13 21.73 -7.84
N SER A 485 -27.96 22.94 -8.39
CA SER A 485 -28.25 23.19 -9.80
C SER A 485 -27.34 22.32 -10.68
N PRO A 486 -27.79 21.89 -11.89
CA PRO A 486 -26.95 21.11 -12.80
C PRO A 486 -25.58 21.77 -13.07
N THR A 487 -25.56 23.11 -13.17
CA THR A 487 -24.35 23.90 -13.43
C THR A 487 -23.31 23.80 -12.30
N ASP A 488 -23.75 23.79 -11.04
CA ASP A 488 -22.86 23.68 -9.88
C ASP A 488 -22.53 22.21 -9.56
N ARG A 489 -23.50 21.32 -9.79
CA ARG A 489 -23.40 19.88 -9.49
C ARG A 489 -22.37 19.19 -10.40
N ARG A 490 -22.33 19.55 -11.68
CA ARG A 490 -21.46 18.93 -12.68
C ARG A 490 -19.97 18.97 -12.36
N PRO A 491 -19.32 20.14 -12.15
CA PRO A 491 -17.87 20.16 -11.92
C PRO A 491 -17.50 19.39 -10.65
N LEU A 492 -18.38 19.37 -9.65
CA LEU A 492 -18.18 18.60 -8.42
C LEU A 492 -18.26 17.09 -8.67
N MET A 493 -19.28 16.61 -9.40
CA MET A 493 -19.40 15.20 -9.77
C MET A 493 -18.22 14.77 -10.65
N ALA A 494 -17.85 15.59 -11.63
CA ALA A 494 -16.73 15.35 -12.52
C ALA A 494 -15.41 15.18 -11.76
N ASN A 495 -15.15 16.09 -10.82
CA ASN A 495 -13.96 16.03 -9.98
C ASN A 495 -13.97 14.83 -9.03
N ALA A 496 -15.11 14.51 -8.42
CA ALA A 496 -15.25 13.36 -7.51
C ALA A 496 -14.98 12.04 -8.25
N ILE A 497 -15.62 11.84 -9.41
CA ILE A 497 -15.40 10.67 -10.26
C ILE A 497 -13.95 10.62 -10.75
N GLY A 498 -13.43 11.74 -11.24
CA GLY A 498 -12.05 11.84 -11.70
C GLY A 498 -11.02 11.50 -10.62
N GLN A 499 -11.25 11.93 -9.38
CA GLN A 499 -10.39 11.59 -8.24
C GLN A 499 -10.46 10.11 -7.89
N GLN A 500 -11.66 9.52 -7.81
CA GLN A 500 -11.80 8.09 -7.53
C GLN A 500 -11.11 7.24 -8.61
N LEU A 501 -11.33 7.58 -9.89
CA LEU A 501 -10.65 6.90 -11.00
C LEU A 501 -9.13 7.11 -10.94
N ALA A 502 -8.64 8.31 -10.61
CA ALA A 502 -7.21 8.57 -10.46
C ALA A 502 -6.56 7.77 -9.31
N LEU A 503 -7.33 7.45 -8.27
CA LEU A 503 -6.93 6.58 -7.16
C LEU A 503 -7.06 5.08 -7.49
N GLY A 504 -7.43 4.72 -8.72
CA GLY A 504 -7.56 3.33 -9.16
C GLY A 504 -8.91 2.68 -8.85
N ALA A 505 -9.92 3.44 -8.41
CA ALA A 505 -11.24 2.87 -8.14
C ALA A 505 -11.85 2.27 -9.42
N GLN A 506 -12.38 1.06 -9.30
CA GLN A 506 -13.18 0.45 -10.35
C GLN A 506 -14.62 1.00 -10.30
N ILE A 507 -15.27 1.15 -11.45
CA ILE A 507 -16.66 1.63 -11.53
C ILE A 507 -17.60 0.79 -10.67
N LYS A 508 -17.36 -0.54 -10.61
CA LYS A 508 -18.16 -1.44 -9.76
C LYS A 508 -18.10 -1.09 -8.28
N ASN A 509 -16.99 -0.51 -7.80
CA ASN A 509 -16.80 -0.12 -6.41
C ASN A 509 -17.35 1.28 -6.12
N MET A 510 -17.82 2.01 -7.14
CA MET A 510 -18.40 3.35 -7.02
C MET A 510 -19.90 3.31 -6.72
N ALA A 511 -20.54 2.13 -6.71
CA ALA A 511 -21.95 2.01 -6.34
C ALA A 511 -22.19 2.49 -4.90
N THR A 512 -23.41 2.93 -4.61
CA THR A 512 -23.76 3.36 -3.26
C THR A 512 -23.71 2.19 -2.28
N SER A 513 -22.97 2.34 -1.18
CA SER A 513 -22.98 1.33 -0.10
C SER A 513 -24.30 1.39 0.69
N ILE A 514 -24.95 0.24 0.87
CA ILE A 514 -26.09 0.14 1.80
C ILE A 514 -25.56 0.08 3.24
N PRO A 515 -26.10 0.89 4.18
CA PRO A 515 -25.71 0.78 5.58
C PRO A 515 -25.96 -0.63 6.11
N SER A 516 -25.10 -1.08 7.02
CA SER A 516 -25.12 -2.44 7.61
C SER A 516 -24.61 -3.57 6.71
N LEU A 517 -24.28 -3.33 5.44
CA LEU A 517 -23.49 -4.28 4.65
C LEU A 517 -21.99 -4.05 4.88
N GLU A 518 -21.21 -5.14 4.89
CA GLU A 518 -19.75 -5.10 5.06
C GLU A 518 -19.05 -4.72 3.75
N GLN A 519 -19.52 -5.28 2.64
CA GLN A 519 -18.97 -5.10 1.30
C GLN A 519 -19.95 -4.34 0.39
N ASN A 520 -19.37 -3.53 -0.50
CA ASN A 520 -20.15 -2.79 -1.49
C ASN A 520 -20.56 -3.72 -2.65
N ASP A 521 -21.85 -3.96 -2.81
CA ASP A 521 -22.40 -4.91 -3.77
C ASP A 521 -23.08 -4.16 -4.94
N ARG A 522 -22.39 -4.08 -6.10
CA ARG A 522 -22.92 -3.40 -7.30
C ARG A 522 -24.18 -4.08 -7.81
N ASP A 523 -24.24 -5.41 -7.77
CA ASP A 523 -25.34 -6.19 -8.34
C ASP A 523 -26.62 -6.01 -7.53
N LEU A 524 -26.49 -5.90 -6.21
CA LEU A 524 -27.57 -5.47 -5.33
C LEU A 524 -28.12 -4.10 -5.74
N ILE A 525 -27.25 -3.10 -5.90
CA ILE A 525 -27.67 -1.75 -6.29
C ILE A 525 -28.30 -1.75 -7.68
N GLN A 526 -27.75 -2.50 -8.62
CA GLN A 526 -28.32 -2.68 -9.96
C GLN A 526 -29.74 -3.26 -9.87
N SER A 527 -29.96 -4.31 -9.08
CA SER A 527 -31.29 -4.90 -8.87
C SER A 527 -32.30 -3.89 -8.30
N ILE A 528 -31.87 -3.04 -7.37
CA ILE A 528 -32.71 -1.96 -6.82
C ILE A 528 -33.05 -0.93 -7.91
N MET A 529 -32.07 -0.50 -8.71
CA MET A 529 -32.25 0.47 -9.77
C MET A 529 -33.13 -0.07 -10.91
N ASP A 530 -32.91 -1.31 -11.34
CA ASP A 530 -33.74 -1.99 -12.34
C ASP A 530 -35.21 -2.05 -11.89
N ARG A 531 -35.44 -2.25 -10.59
CA ARG A 531 -36.80 -2.22 -10.04
C ARG A 531 -37.37 -0.80 -10.01
N ALA A 532 -36.57 0.20 -9.67
CA ALA A 532 -36.97 1.60 -9.67
C ALA A 532 -37.38 2.09 -11.06
N ASP A 533 -36.69 1.63 -12.11
CA ASP A 533 -36.97 1.98 -13.51
C ASP A 533 -38.34 1.49 -14.01
N THR A 534 -38.92 0.48 -13.34
CA THR A 534 -40.27 -0.01 -13.65
C THR A 534 -41.39 0.84 -13.04
N LEU A 535 -41.05 1.81 -12.17
CA LEU A 535 -42.04 2.63 -11.48
C LEU A 535 -42.52 3.79 -12.35
N PRO A 536 -43.82 4.13 -12.32
CA PRO A 536 -44.34 5.28 -13.04
C PRO A 536 -43.81 6.58 -12.43
N LEU A 537 -43.22 7.45 -13.25
CA LEU A 537 -42.65 8.73 -12.82
C LEU A 537 -43.72 9.81 -12.56
N ASP A 538 -44.93 9.62 -13.05
CA ASP A 538 -46.06 10.57 -12.94
C ASP A 538 -46.93 10.33 -11.70
N VAL A 539 -46.68 9.25 -10.94
CA VAL A 539 -47.42 8.90 -9.72
C VAL A 539 -46.48 9.01 -8.52
N PRO A 540 -46.84 9.78 -7.46
CA PRO A 540 -46.05 9.82 -6.24
C PRO A 540 -45.84 8.41 -5.67
N ILE A 541 -44.60 8.08 -5.28
CA ILE A 541 -44.25 6.76 -4.72
C ILE A 541 -45.18 6.37 -3.55
N ALA A 542 -45.55 7.33 -2.69
CA ALA A 542 -46.47 7.09 -1.59
C ALA A 542 -47.88 6.60 -2.00
N ALA A 543 -48.31 6.86 -3.23
CA ALA A 543 -49.61 6.44 -3.78
C ALA A 543 -49.55 5.09 -4.51
N LEU A 544 -48.36 4.53 -4.73
CA LEU A 544 -48.22 3.23 -5.37
C LEU A 544 -48.65 2.07 -4.46
N PRO A 545 -49.15 0.96 -5.04
CA PRO A 545 -49.41 -0.28 -4.30
C PRO A 545 -48.18 -0.76 -3.50
N VAL A 546 -48.40 -1.38 -2.34
CA VAL A 546 -47.31 -1.81 -1.45
C VAL A 546 -46.38 -2.82 -2.13
N ASP A 547 -46.89 -3.71 -2.97
CA ASP A 547 -46.13 -4.70 -3.75
C ASP A 547 -45.18 -4.09 -4.80
N LYS A 548 -45.42 -2.83 -5.19
CA LYS A 548 -44.52 -2.06 -6.05
C LYS A 548 -43.44 -1.31 -5.26
N ARG A 549 -43.67 -1.08 -3.97
CA ARG A 549 -42.78 -0.27 -3.12
C ARG A 549 -41.88 -1.09 -2.23
N ILE A 550 -42.33 -2.27 -1.81
CA ILE A 550 -41.63 -3.17 -0.89
C ILE A 550 -41.32 -4.48 -1.60
N PHE A 551 -40.04 -4.84 -1.60
CA PHE A 551 -39.51 -6.06 -2.19
C PHE A 551 -38.24 -6.49 -1.46
N VAL A 552 -37.87 -7.76 -1.61
CA VAL A 552 -36.60 -8.30 -1.14
C VAL A 552 -35.66 -8.49 -2.34
N THR A 553 -34.39 -8.22 -2.12
CA THR A 553 -33.31 -8.52 -3.08
C THR A 553 -32.14 -9.14 -2.33
N GLU A 554 -31.33 -9.92 -3.03
CA GLU A 554 -30.20 -10.65 -2.45
C GLU A 554 -28.92 -9.82 -2.59
N SER A 555 -28.11 -9.77 -1.53
CA SER A 555 -26.71 -9.36 -1.59
C SER A 555 -25.86 -10.61 -1.45
N ASN A 556 -25.42 -11.14 -2.59
CA ASN A 556 -24.69 -12.41 -2.61
C ASN A 556 -23.33 -12.25 -1.93
N GLU A 557 -22.59 -11.18 -2.22
CA GLU A 557 -21.25 -10.93 -1.65
C GLU A 557 -21.27 -10.87 -0.11
N ASN A 558 -22.35 -10.31 0.46
CA ASN A 558 -22.53 -10.20 1.91
C ASN A 558 -23.26 -11.41 2.53
N MET A 559 -23.79 -12.34 1.73
CA MET A 559 -24.71 -13.39 2.16
C MET A 559 -25.89 -12.83 2.99
N ALA A 560 -26.54 -11.79 2.47
CA ALA A 560 -27.61 -11.08 3.16
C ALA A 560 -28.84 -10.87 2.27
N LEU A 561 -30.02 -10.85 2.90
CA LEU A 561 -31.24 -10.37 2.25
C LEU A 561 -31.44 -8.90 2.59
N VAL A 562 -31.70 -8.10 1.57
CA VAL A 562 -31.99 -6.68 1.73
C VAL A 562 -33.46 -6.45 1.41
N LEU A 563 -34.24 -6.16 2.45
CA LEU A 563 -35.61 -5.73 2.32
C LEU A 563 -35.62 -4.23 2.02
N VAL A 564 -36.18 -3.85 0.88
CA VAL A 564 -36.11 -2.48 0.35
C VAL A 564 -37.50 -1.88 0.31
N ARG A 565 -37.62 -0.61 0.74
CA ARG A 565 -38.80 0.23 0.54
C ARG A 565 -38.44 1.49 -0.24
N PHE A 566 -39.04 1.67 -1.42
CA PHE A 566 -38.91 2.94 -2.14
C PHE A 566 -39.64 4.07 -1.43
N THR A 567 -38.97 5.21 -1.34
CA THR A 567 -39.50 6.48 -0.82
C THR A 567 -39.48 7.59 -1.88
N GLY A 568 -38.66 7.45 -2.91
CA GLY A 568 -38.55 8.39 -4.03
C GLY A 568 -37.70 7.83 -5.16
N THR A 569 -37.82 8.40 -6.35
CA THR A 569 -36.91 8.18 -7.48
C THR A 569 -36.55 9.54 -8.08
N THR A 570 -35.34 9.67 -8.59
CA THR A 570 -34.89 10.87 -9.31
C THR A 570 -34.10 10.39 -10.53
N PRO A 571 -34.71 10.41 -11.73
CA PRO A 571 -34.01 10.02 -12.95
C PRO A 571 -32.89 11.01 -13.26
N ALA A 572 -31.88 10.56 -14.01
CA ALA A 572 -30.88 11.46 -14.56
C ALA A 572 -31.54 12.50 -15.48
N SER A 573 -31.05 13.73 -15.45
CA SER A 573 -31.57 14.78 -16.35
C SER A 573 -30.90 14.66 -17.72
N THR A 574 -31.64 15.00 -18.78
CA THR A 574 -31.08 14.98 -20.15
C THR A 574 -29.98 16.02 -20.33
N GLU A 575 -30.05 17.13 -19.60
CA GLU A 575 -28.99 18.15 -19.53
C GLU A 575 -27.71 17.58 -18.91
N LEU A 576 -27.83 16.81 -17.82
CA LEU A 576 -26.71 16.13 -17.17
C LEU A 576 -26.03 15.16 -18.15
N ALA A 577 -26.83 14.36 -18.88
CA ALA A 577 -26.34 13.43 -19.89
C ALA A 577 -25.59 14.14 -21.02
N GLN A 578 -26.19 15.19 -21.62
CA GLN A 578 -25.55 15.97 -22.69
C GLN A 578 -24.25 16.62 -22.25
N GLU A 579 -24.21 17.13 -21.02
CA GLU A 579 -23.03 17.80 -20.49
C GLU A 579 -21.87 16.85 -20.13
N PHE A 580 -22.14 15.58 -19.80
CA PHE A 580 -21.08 14.58 -19.59
C PHE A 580 -20.58 13.90 -20.86
N VAL A 581 -21.25 14.10 -22.00
CA VAL A 581 -20.78 13.67 -23.32
C VAL A 581 -19.79 14.67 -23.93
N ALA A 582 -19.92 15.96 -23.60
CA ALA A 582 -19.10 17.01 -24.19
C ALA A 582 -17.72 17.11 -23.52
N THR A 583 -16.64 16.98 -24.31
CA THR A 583 -15.30 17.42 -23.89
C THR A 583 -15.30 18.95 -23.76
N THR A 584 -14.88 19.46 -22.61
CA THR A 584 -14.71 20.90 -22.39
C THR A 584 -13.22 21.23 -22.24
N ALA A 585 -12.87 22.51 -22.27
CA ALA A 585 -11.49 22.95 -22.03
C ALA A 585 -10.95 22.56 -20.65
N THR A 586 -11.83 22.25 -19.69
CA THR A 586 -11.50 21.99 -18.28
C THR A 586 -11.83 20.58 -17.81
N ALA A 587 -12.50 19.75 -18.62
CA ALA A 587 -12.86 18.39 -18.24
C ALA A 587 -13.06 17.48 -19.47
N PRO A 588 -12.55 16.23 -19.43
CA PRO A 588 -12.79 15.23 -20.47
C PRO A 588 -14.27 14.80 -20.51
N ALA A 589 -14.68 14.16 -21.61
CA ALA A 589 -16.00 13.55 -21.73
C ALA A 589 -16.10 12.34 -20.78
N LEU A 590 -16.82 12.50 -19.67
CA LEU A 590 -16.88 11.52 -18.59
C LEU A 590 -17.69 10.28 -18.94
N LEU A 591 -18.81 10.42 -19.64
CA LEU A 591 -19.64 9.25 -19.99
C LEU A 591 -18.94 8.30 -20.96
N PRO A 592 -18.32 8.77 -22.06
CA PRO A 592 -17.50 7.90 -22.91
C PRO A 592 -16.35 7.26 -22.13
N MET A 593 -15.69 8.00 -21.25
CA MET A 593 -14.66 7.46 -20.38
C MET A 593 -15.23 6.32 -19.54
N LEU A 594 -16.24 6.57 -18.70
CA LEU A 594 -16.85 5.56 -17.84
C LEU A 594 -17.27 4.30 -18.61
N LEU A 595 -17.92 4.45 -19.76
CA LEU A 595 -18.29 3.31 -20.60
C LEU A 595 -17.09 2.53 -21.12
N SER A 596 -16.06 3.22 -21.62
CA SER A 596 -14.83 2.56 -22.04
C SER A 596 -14.13 1.86 -20.88
N PHE A 597 -14.15 2.45 -19.68
CA PHE A 597 -13.60 1.85 -18.48
C PHE A 597 -14.37 0.58 -18.06
N ASP A 598 -15.70 0.61 -18.09
CA ASP A 598 -16.55 -0.54 -17.75
C ASP A 598 -16.37 -1.67 -18.79
N GLU A 599 -16.28 -1.34 -20.08
CA GLU A 599 -16.07 -2.32 -21.16
C GLU A 599 -14.67 -2.94 -21.18
N LEU A 600 -13.64 -2.17 -20.82
CA LEU A 600 -12.24 -2.60 -20.88
C LEU A 600 -11.76 -3.22 -19.57
N GLY A 601 -12.60 -3.39 -18.54
CA GLY A 601 -12.21 -3.98 -17.26
C GLY A 601 -11.50 -3.02 -16.29
N GLY A 602 -11.61 -1.71 -16.51
CA GLY A 602 -11.07 -0.67 -15.64
C GLY A 602 -9.63 -0.24 -15.95
N LEU A 603 -9.04 0.59 -15.07
CA LEU A 603 -7.65 1.06 -15.21
C LEU A 603 -6.65 -0.11 -15.18
N ALA A 604 -6.89 -1.12 -14.35
CA ALA A 604 -5.99 -2.25 -14.18
C ALA A 604 -5.84 -3.04 -15.47
N GLU A 605 -6.93 -3.39 -16.15
CA GLU A 605 -6.89 -4.11 -17.42
C GLU A 605 -6.34 -3.26 -18.57
N ILE A 606 -6.63 -1.95 -18.58
CA ILE A 606 -5.99 -1.03 -19.52
C ILE A 606 -4.48 -0.98 -19.25
N SER A 607 -4.04 -0.97 -17.98
CA SER A 607 -2.63 -1.01 -17.61
C SER A 607 -1.98 -2.35 -17.98
N ASN A 608 -2.68 -3.47 -17.76
CA ASN A 608 -2.25 -4.81 -18.16
C ASN A 608 -2.08 -4.89 -19.68
N THR A 609 -2.92 -4.22 -20.46
CA THR A 609 -2.80 -4.14 -21.93
C THR A 609 -1.48 -3.49 -22.36
N PHE A 610 -0.88 -2.67 -21.51
CA PHE A 610 0.41 -2.02 -21.71
C PHE A 610 1.51 -2.57 -20.81
N SER A 611 1.29 -3.69 -20.11
CA SER A 611 2.35 -4.33 -19.31
C SER A 611 3.44 -4.89 -20.21
N PHE A 612 4.62 -5.11 -19.64
CA PHE A 612 5.72 -5.76 -20.35
C PHE A 612 5.29 -7.09 -20.98
N ASP A 613 4.62 -7.96 -20.22
CA ASP A 613 4.22 -9.30 -20.70
C ASP A 613 3.24 -9.22 -21.87
N ALA A 614 2.20 -8.36 -21.77
CA ALA A 614 1.20 -8.21 -22.82
C ALA A 614 1.81 -7.61 -24.10
N LEU A 615 2.71 -6.65 -23.97
CA LEU A 615 3.42 -6.07 -25.10
C LEU A 615 4.44 -7.04 -25.70
N ALA A 616 5.15 -7.81 -24.87
CA ALA A 616 6.12 -8.80 -25.31
C ALA A 616 5.42 -9.89 -26.12
N GLU A 617 4.26 -10.37 -25.68
CA GLU A 617 3.43 -11.31 -26.42
C GLU A 617 2.94 -10.68 -27.74
N ARG A 618 2.34 -9.48 -27.70
CA ARG A 618 1.82 -8.79 -28.90
C ARG A 618 2.89 -8.56 -29.96
N HIS A 619 4.11 -8.24 -29.52
CA HIS A 619 5.23 -7.97 -30.39
C HIS A 619 6.13 -9.18 -30.63
N ASN A 620 5.80 -10.40 -30.18
CA ASN A 620 6.69 -11.57 -30.25
C ASN A 620 8.15 -11.23 -29.84
N PHE A 621 8.30 -10.57 -28.69
CA PHE A 621 9.58 -10.07 -28.21
C PHE A 621 10.45 -11.20 -27.67
N GLU A 622 11.69 -11.31 -28.16
CA GLU A 622 12.71 -12.22 -27.64
C GLU A 622 13.98 -11.44 -27.32
N ARG A 623 14.50 -11.56 -26.10
CA ARG A 623 15.80 -10.97 -25.75
C ARG A 623 16.93 -11.77 -26.41
N GLY A 624 17.89 -11.08 -27.01
CA GLY A 624 19.04 -11.72 -27.66
C GLY A 624 19.95 -12.42 -26.65
N ASN A 625 20.58 -13.52 -27.06
CA ASN A 625 21.54 -14.28 -26.24
C ASN A 625 22.79 -13.44 -25.91
N ALA A 626 22.75 -12.71 -24.80
CA ALA A 626 23.92 -12.40 -24.00
C ALA A 626 23.77 -13.16 -22.67
N THR A 627 24.78 -13.96 -22.37
CA THR A 627 25.01 -14.71 -21.13
C THR A 627 24.29 -14.15 -19.90
N VAL A 628 23.39 -14.97 -19.39
CA VAL A 628 22.74 -14.93 -18.09
C VAL A 628 23.76 -14.67 -16.96
N ALA A 629 23.29 -13.91 -15.96
CA ALA A 629 23.89 -13.60 -14.67
C ALA A 629 24.79 -12.36 -14.61
N THR A 630 24.19 -11.15 -14.59
CA THR A 630 24.57 -10.06 -13.63
C THR A 630 23.76 -8.75 -13.71
N GLU A 631 22.73 -8.58 -14.55
CA GLU A 631 21.98 -7.30 -14.60
C GLU A 631 20.53 -7.33 -14.08
N GLU A 632 19.98 -8.49 -13.72
CA GLU A 632 18.60 -8.60 -13.18
C GLU A 632 18.51 -8.67 -11.65
N THR A 633 19.60 -8.32 -10.94
CA THR A 633 19.63 -8.36 -9.46
C THR A 633 20.10 -7.07 -8.78
N GLU A 634 20.21 -5.95 -9.49
CA GLU A 634 20.54 -4.65 -8.86
C GLU A 634 19.57 -3.54 -9.28
N VAL A 635 18.26 -3.78 -9.13
CA VAL A 635 17.32 -2.76 -8.63
C VAL A 635 16.21 -3.52 -7.90
N ASN A 636 16.41 -3.71 -6.60
CA ASN A 636 15.36 -3.91 -5.60
C ASN A 636 15.83 -3.24 -4.31
#